data_AF-A0A2N5MM55-F1
#
_entry.id   AF-A0A2N5MM55-F1
#
_cell.length_a   1.000
_cell.length_b   1.000
_cell.length_c   1.000
_cell.angle_alpha   90.00
_cell.angle_beta   90.00
_cell.angle_gamma   90.00
#
_symmetry.space_group_name_H-M   'P 1'
#
loop_
_entity.id
_entity.type
_entity.pdbx_description
1 polymer ?
#
loop_
_entity_poly.entity_id
_entity_poly.type
_entity_poly.pdbx_seq_one_letter_code
_entity_poly.pdbx_strand_id
1 'polypeptide(L)' 'MSDYQEFLAEREQMDLLIGQGYRIVNVTENLSGAFVDFISKKDGDLKQLHIKTADGRKYFSIILLNK' A
#
# COMPACT_ATOMS: atom_id res chain seq x y z
N MET A 1 -17.24 -9.47 -9.87
CA MET A 1 -17.39 -8.07 -9.43
C MET A 1 -16.05 -7.66 -8.85
N SER A 2 -15.08 -7.41 -9.73
CA SER A 2 -14.69 -6.12 -10.32
C SER A 2 -13.45 -5.63 -9.57
N ASP A 3 -12.30 -6.19 -9.95
CA ASP A 3 -10.95 -5.92 -9.43
C ASP A 3 -10.65 -4.42 -9.29
N TYR A 4 -11.33 -3.58 -10.06
CA TYR A 4 -11.28 -2.13 -9.96
C TYR A 4 -11.78 -1.56 -8.63
N GLN A 5 -12.82 -2.15 -8.02
CA GLN A 5 -13.30 -1.73 -6.69
C GLN A 5 -12.31 -2.10 -5.59
N GLU A 6 -11.68 -3.28 -5.69
CA GLU A 6 -10.60 -3.67 -4.78
C GLU A 6 -9.43 -2.68 -4.90
N PHE A 7 -9.05 -2.31 -6.12
CA PHE A 7 -7.99 -1.31 -6.36
C PHE A 7 -8.33 0.06 -5.74
N LEU A 8 -9.57 0.54 -5.91
CA LEU A 8 -10.00 1.81 -5.34
C LEU A 8 -9.92 1.81 -3.81
N ALA A 9 -10.36 0.72 -3.18
CA ALA A 9 -10.29 0.56 -1.73
C ALA A 9 -8.84 0.47 -1.23
N GLU A 10 -7.99 -0.28 -1.92
CA GLU A 10 -6.54 -0.37 -1.62
C GLU A 10 -5.86 0.99 -1.72
N ARG A 11 -6.14 1.74 -2.79
CA ARG A 11 -5.59 3.09 -3.01
C ARG A 11 -6.03 4.06 -1.92
N GLU A 12 -7.32 4.08 -1.58
CA GLU A 12 -7.83 4.94 -0.52
C GLU A 12 -7.20 4.62 0.83
N GLN A 13 -7.02 3.33 1.16
CA GLN A 13 -6.30 2.93 2.38
C GLN A 13 -4.84 3.38 2.37
N MET A 14 -4.13 3.26 1.23
CA MET A 14 -2.76 3.79 1.12
C MET A 14 -2.70 5.29 1.34
N ASP A 15 -3.56 6.06 0.70
CA ASP A 15 -3.58 7.52 0.81
C ASP A 15 -3.91 7.94 2.25
N LEU A 16 -4.83 7.25 2.92
CA LEU A 16 -5.13 7.46 4.34
C LEU A 16 -3.91 7.19 5.22
N LEU A 17 -3.19 6.08 5.00
CA LEU A 17 -1.99 5.75 5.77
C LEU A 17 -0.87 6.78 5.54
N ILE A 18 -0.62 7.14 4.28
CA ILE A 18 0.39 8.15 3.93
C ILE A 18 0.01 9.51 4.54
N GLY A 19 -1.24 9.92 4.45
CA GLY A 19 -1.76 11.15 5.03
C GLY A 19 -1.70 11.17 6.57
N GLN A 20 -1.84 10.02 7.22
CA GLN A 20 -1.64 9.87 8.67
C GLN A 20 -0.16 9.94 9.08
N GLY A 21 0.78 10.00 8.12
CA GLY A 21 2.21 10.06 8.37
C GLY A 21 2.87 8.68 8.51
N TYR A 22 2.21 7.62 8.02
CA TYR A 22 2.83 6.32 7.91
C TYR A 22 3.85 6.32 6.77
N ARG A 23 4.91 5.52 6.95
CA ARG A 23 5.94 5.34 5.93
C ARG A 23 6.02 3.87 5.54
N ILE A 24 6.12 3.63 4.24
CA ILE A 24 6.45 2.31 3.73
C ILE A 24 7.87 1.96 4.21
N VAL A 25 7.98 0.82 4.90
CA VAL A 25 9.24 0.28 5.41
C VAL A 25 9.67 -0.97 4.67
N ASN A 26 8.72 -1.77 4.21
CA ASN A 26 9.00 -3.01 3.52
C ASN A 26 7.92 -3.29 2.48
N VAL A 27 8.31 -3.94 1.39
CA VAL A 27 7.39 -4.37 0.32
C VAL A 27 7.75 -5.80 -0.06
N THR A 28 6.79 -6.70 0.04
CA THR A 28 6.90 -8.11 -0.30
C THR A 28 5.97 -8.43 -1.45
N GLU A 29 6.51 -8.54 -2.66
CA GLU A 29 5.74 -8.96 -3.84
C GLU A 29 5.69 -10.49 -3.94
N ASN A 30 4.53 -11.04 -4.30
CA ASN A 30 4.35 -12.46 -4.56
C ASN A 30 3.51 -12.72 -5.82
N LEU A 31 3.37 -13.98 -6.22
CA LEU A 31 2.58 -14.36 -7.40
C LEU A 31 1.08 -14.02 -7.30
N SER A 32 0.57 -13.71 -6.10
CA SER A 32 -0.84 -13.42 -5.84
C SER A 32 -1.13 -11.95 -5.55
N GLY A 33 -0.12 -11.07 -5.52
CA GLY A 33 -0.25 -9.69 -5.06
C GLY A 33 1.06 -9.09 -4.53
N ALA A 34 0.94 -8.02 -3.76
CA ALA A 34 2.02 -7.36 -3.07
C ALA A 34 1.60 -6.95 -1.66
N PHE A 35 2.43 -7.23 -0.67
CA PHE A 35 2.25 -6.79 0.70
C PHE A 35 3.14 -5.58 0.95
N VAL A 36 2.54 -4.49 1.41
CA VAL A 36 3.24 -3.25 1.73
C VAL A 36 3.12 -3.03 3.23
N ASP A 37 4.26 -3.05 3.91
CA ASP A 37 4.35 -2.78 5.34
C ASP A 37 4.57 -1.29 5.57
N PHE A 38 3.68 -0.70 6.34
CA PHE A 38 3.69 0.69 6.75
C PHE A 38 3.98 0.79 8.23
N ILE A 39 4.84 1.74 8.63
CA ILE A 39 5.09 2.07 10.03
C ILE A 39 4.57 3.48 10.34
N SER A 40 3.82 3.61 11.43
CA SER A 40 3.43 4.91 11.99
C SER A 40 4.65 5.56 12.61
N LYS A 41 4.95 6.79 12.19
CA LYS A 41 6.01 7.58 12.82
C LYS A 41 5.63 8.07 14.23
N LYS A 42 4.34 8.11 14.55
CA LYS A 42 3.85 8.57 15.87
C LYS A 42 3.93 7.50 16.92
N ASP A 43 3.40 6.32 16.61
CA ASP A 43 3.13 5.28 17.62
C ASP A 43 3.97 4.01 17.41
N GLY A 44 4.71 3.92 16.31
CA GLY A 44 5.44 2.71 15.93
C GLY A 44 4.54 1.59 15.38
N ASP A 45 3.25 1.87 15.21
CA ASP A 45 2.27 0.90 14.68
C ASP A 45 2.65 0.41 13.30
N LEU A 46 2.73 -0.91 13.15
CA LEU A 46 2.93 -1.58 11.87
C LEU A 46 1.58 -1.96 11.28
N LYS A 47 1.31 -1.48 10.06
CA LYS A 47 0.15 -1.84 9.26
C LYS A 47 0.60 -2.46 7.96
N GLN A 48 0.15 -3.67 7.70
CA GLN A 48 0.38 -4.33 6.42
C GLN A 48 -0.84 -4.16 5.52
N LEU A 49 -0.60 -3.74 4.28
CA LEU A 49 -1.61 -3.64 3.24
C LEU A 49 -1.36 -4.71 2.18
N HIS A 50 -2.35 -5.55 1.90
CA HIS A 50 -2.27 -6.52 0.82
C HIS A 50 -2.94 -5.96 -0.43
N ILE A 51 -2.11 -5.63 -1.42
CA ILE A 51 -2.56 -5.29 -2.76
C ILE A 51 -2.68 -6.57 -3.57
N LYS A 52 -3.87 -6.87 -4.07
CA LYS A 52 -4.07 -7.98 -5.01
C LYS A 52 -4.13 -7.49 -6.46
N THR A 53 -4.40 -6.22 -6.66
CA THR A 53 -4.66 -5.65 -7.98
C THR A 53 -3.40 -5.27 -8.73
N ALA A 54 -3.43 -5.44 -10.06
CA ALA A 54 -2.31 -5.08 -10.92
C ALA A 54 -2.03 -3.57 -10.94
N ASP A 55 -3.06 -2.74 -10.80
CA ASP A 55 -2.91 -1.28 -10.76
C ASP A 55 -2.38 -0.80 -9.41
N GLY A 56 -2.72 -1.47 -8.30
CA GLY A 56 -2.11 -1.20 -7.01
C GLY A 56 -0.60 -1.40 -7.05
N ARG A 57 -0.11 -2.37 -7.86
CA ARG A 57 1.32 -2.57 -8.08
C ARG A 57 2.04 -1.37 -8.70
N LYS A 58 1.41 -0.74 -9.70
CA LYS A 58 1.95 0.49 -10.31
C LYS A 58 1.92 1.65 -9.32
N TYR A 59 0.86 1.77 -8.54
CA TYR A 59 0.68 2.87 -7.59
C TYR A 59 1.73 2.85 -6.48
N PHE A 60 1.92 1.72 -5.80
CA PHE A 60 2.95 1.64 -4.75
C PHE A 60 4.35 1.86 -5.31
N SER A 61 4.63 1.35 -6.52
CA SER A 61 5.94 1.50 -7.17
C SER A 61 6.26 2.97 -7.43
N ILE A 62 5.27 3.76 -7.88
CA ILE A 62 5.41 5.21 -8.05
C ILE A 62 5.69 5.87 -6.70
N ILE A 63 4.94 5.53 -5.64
CA ILE A 63 5.16 6.08 -4.30
C ILE A 63 6.56 5.79 -3.78
N LEU A 64 7.08 4.59 -4.05
CA LEU A 64 8.43 4.17 -3.66
C LEU A 64 9.51 4.93 -4.43
N LEU A 65 9.28 5.18 -5.73
CA LEU A 65 10.21 5.90 -6.61
C LEU A 65 10.21 7.42 -6.37
N ASN A 66 9.11 8.00 -5.90
CA ASN A 66 8.95 9.46 -5.71
C ASN A 66 9.46 9.95 -4.34
N LYS A 67 10.42 9.25 -3.74
CA LYS A 67 10.96 9.49 -2.39
C LYS A 67 12.41 9.95 -2.42
#